data_AF-A0A2Z4PUK0-F1
#
_entry.id   AF-A0A2Z4PUK0-F1
#
_cell.length_a   1.000
_cell.length_b   1.000
_cell.length_c   1.000
_cell.angle_alpha   90.00
_cell.angle_beta   90.00
_cell.angle_gamma   90.00
#
_symmetry.space_group_name_H-M   'P 1'
#
loop_
_entity.id
_entity.type
_entity.pdbx_description
1 polymer ?
#
loop_
_entity_poly.entity_id
_entity_poly.type
_entity_poly.pdbx_seq_one_letter_code
_entity_poly.pdbx_strand_id
1 'polypeptide(L)' 'MSDPAMEGALHEITSMRLFSGLSLDCPIPDHTTIMNFRHLLEKHKLSRQLFKEVNRWLSGMDPVS' A
#
# COMPACT_ATOMS: atom_id res chain seq x y z
N MET A 1 3.22 -7.79 -6.68
CA MET A 1 4.57 -7.28 -6.33
C MET A 1 5.00 -7.97 -5.04
N SER A 2 6.25 -8.42 -4.94
CA SER A 2 6.79 -9.00 -3.69
C SER A 2 7.17 -7.91 -2.70
N ASP A 3 7.38 -8.27 -1.43
CA ASP A 3 7.75 -7.31 -0.38
C ASP A 3 9.08 -6.57 -0.71
N PRO A 4 10.16 -7.22 -1.23
CA PRO A 4 11.37 -6.52 -1.68
C PRO A 4 11.16 -5.61 -2.90
N ALA A 5 10.27 -6.01 -3.82
CA ALA A 5 9.96 -5.16 -4.96
C ALA A 5 9.18 -3.90 -4.55
N MET A 6 8.36 -3.98 -3.49
CA MET A 6 7.71 -2.82 -2.89
C MET A 6 8.71 -1.89 -2.20
N GLU A 7 9.67 -2.44 -1.45
CA GLU A 7 10.75 -1.64 -0.85
C GLU A 7 11.51 -0.84 -1.92
N GLY A 8 11.93 -1.52 -3.00
CA GLY A 8 12.58 -0.87 -4.14
C GLY A 8 11.71 0.23 -4.77
N ALA A 9 10.42 -0.02 -4.95
CA ALA A 9 9.49 0.98 -5.50
C ALA A 9 9.35 2.22 -4.59
N LEU A 10 9.30 2.05 -3.27
CA LEU A 10 9.27 3.17 -2.32
C LEU A 10 10.57 3.97 -2.28
N HIS A 11 11.70 3.32 -2.59
CA HIS A 11 12.99 3.98 -2.67
C HIS A 11 13.19 4.74 -3.99
N GLU A 12 12.84 4.13 -5.12
CA GLU A 12 13.21 4.61 -6.46
C GLU A 12 12.11 5.46 -7.12
N ILE A 13 10.84 5.27 -6.75
CA ILE A 13 9.70 5.90 -7.41
C ILE A 13 9.06 6.93 -6.47
N THR A 14 9.40 8.20 -6.68
CA THR A 14 8.89 9.33 -5.87
C THR A 14 7.36 9.34 -5.78
N SER A 15 6.66 9.05 -6.87
CA SER A 15 5.19 9.00 -6.86
C SER A 15 4.63 7.89 -5.98
N MET A 16 5.30 6.73 -5.88
CA MET A 16 4.89 5.65 -4.98
C MET A 16 5.10 6.04 -3.51
N ARG A 17 6.19 6.75 -3.23
CA ARG A 17 6.48 7.29 -1.90
C ARG A 17 5.48 8.36 -1.46
N LEU A 18 5.15 9.29 -2.35
CA LEU A 18 4.12 10.31 -2.10
C LEU A 18 2.74 9.67 -1.96
N PHE A 19 2.39 8.69 -2.80
CA PHE A 19 1.12 7.97 -2.72
C PHE A 19 0.94 7.23 -1.39
N SER A 20 2.02 6.65 -0.86
CA SER A 20 2.01 6.00 0.46
C SER A 20 2.05 6.97 1.64
N GLY A 21 2.08 8.28 1.38
CA GLY A 21 2.11 9.32 2.41
C GLY A 21 3.44 9.39 3.18
N LEU A 22 4.50 8.76 2.65
CA LEU A 22 5.81 8.76 3.28
C LEU A 22 6.55 10.06 2.93
N SER A 23 6.99 10.79 3.96
CA SER A 23 7.83 11.97 3.79
C SER A 23 9.14 11.62 3.07
N LEU A 24 9.65 12.54 2.24
CA LEU A 24 10.95 12.37 1.55
C LEU A 24 12.15 12.40 2.51
N ASP A 25 11.97 13.00 3.69
CA ASP A 25 13.05 13.19 4.67
C ASP A 25 13.13 12.08 5.72
N CYS A 26 12.20 11.11 5.71
CA CYS A 26 12.16 10.01 6.68
C CYS A 26 12.70 8.71 6.08
N PRO A 27 13.18 7.75 6.89
CA PRO A 27 13.47 6.40 6.41
C PRO A 27 12.23 5.74 5.81
N ILE A 28 12.40 5.01 4.71
CA ILE A 28 11.34 4.17 4.15
C ILE A 28 11.28 2.82 4.88
N PRO A 29 10.10 2.18 4.95
CA PRO A 29 9.99 0.81 5.45
C PRO A 29 10.81 -0.17 4.61
N ASP A 30 11.55 -1.06 5.26
CA ASP A 30 12.23 -2.18 4.60
C ASP A 30 11.24 -3.30 4.23
N HIS A 31 11.67 -4.28 3.45
CA HIS A 31 10.85 -5.41 3.02
C HIS A 31 10.31 -6.21 4.21
N THR A 32 11.02 -6.27 5.34
CA THR A 32 10.54 -6.98 6.54
C THR A 32 9.37 -6.25 7.19
N THR A 33 9.42 -4.91 7.24
CA THR A 33 8.32 -4.07 7.72
C THR A 33 7.10 -4.17 6.79
N ILE A 34 7.32 -4.15 5.47
CA ILE A 34 6.26 -4.32 4.46
C ILE A 34 5.61 -5.71 4.58
N MET A 35 6.43 -6.76 4.72
CA MET A 35 5.97 -8.14 4.93
C MET A 35 5.11 -8.24 6.21
N ASN A 36 5.54 -7.63 7.30
CA ASN A 36 4.80 -7.64 8.57
C ASN A 36 3.47 -6.88 8.46
N PHE A 37 3.45 -5.76 7.75
CA PHE A 37 2.22 -5.03 7.46
C PHE A 37 1.23 -5.87 6.64
N ARG A 38 1.72 -6.56 5.59
CA ARG A 38 0.91 -7.49 4.80
C ARG A 38 0.33 -8.62 5.67
N HIS A 39 1.15 -9.24 6.52
CA HIS A 39 0.68 -10.28 7.45
C HIS A 39 -0.37 -9.76 8.44
N LEU A 40 -0.23 -8.51 8.90
CA LEU A 40 -1.24 -7.89 9.77
C LEU A 40 -2.58 -7.76 9.04
N LEU A 41 -2.59 -7.27 7.80
CA LEU A 41 -3.81 -7.17 7.00
C LEU A 41 -4.44 -8.55 6.75
N GLU A 42 -3.63 -9.57 6.48
CA GLU A 42 -4.09 -10.94 6.26
C GLU A 42 -4.72 -11.54 7.53
N LYS A 43 -4.05 -11.38 8.67
CA LYS A 43 -4.53 -11.85 9.99
C LYS A 43 -5.90 -11.28 10.32
N HIS A 44 -6.14 -10.01 9.99
CA HIS A 44 -7.41 -9.33 10.22
C HIS A 44 -8.40 -9.44 9.04
N LYS A 45 -8.06 -10.20 8.00
CA LYS A 45 -8.88 -10.36 6.77
C LYS A 45 -9.22 -9.03 6.09
N LEU A 46 -8.33 -8.04 6.22
CA LEU A 46 -8.51 -6.68 5.69
C LEU A 46 -7.96 -6.53 4.28
N SER A 47 -7.01 -7.36 3.84
CA SER A 47 -6.35 -7.19 2.53
C SER A 47 -7.36 -7.12 1.38
N ARG A 48 -8.27 -8.09 1.28
CA ARG A 48 -9.30 -8.10 0.22
C ARG A 48 -10.30 -6.95 0.34
N GLN A 49 -10.63 -6.54 1.56
CA GLN A 49 -11.58 -5.45 1.79
C GLN A 49 -10.98 -4.12 1.34
N LEU A 50 -9.73 -3.87 1.73
CA LEU A 50 -8.98 -2.68 1.32
C LEU A 50 -8.81 -2.62 -0.20
N PHE A 51 -8.42 -3.73 -0.85
CA PHE A 51 -8.32 -3.76 -2.32
C PHE A 51 -9.66 -3.48 -3.01
N LYS A 52 -10.76 -4.05 -2.51
CA LYS A 52 -12.10 -3.79 -3.05
C LYS A 52 -12.51 -2.33 -2.87
N GLU A 53 -12.20 -1.75 -1.73
CA GLU A 53 -12.45 -0.34 -1.41
C GLU A 53 -11.71 0.59 -2.36
N VAL A 54 -10.40 0.40 -2.49
CA VAL A 54 -9.55 1.20 -3.38
C VAL A 54 -10.00 1.07 -4.83
N ASN A 55 -10.26 -0.14 -5.32
CA ASN A 55 -10.75 -0.33 -6.69
C ASN A 55 -12.12 0.31 -6.92
N ARG A 56 -13.00 0.29 -5.91
CA ARG A 56 -14.30 0.96 -6.01
C ARG A 56 -14.14 2.47 -6.15
N TRP A 57 -13.29 3.07 -5.32
CA TRP A 57 -12.97 4.50 -5.40
C TRP A 57 -12.35 4.87 -6.75
N LEU A 58 -11.38 4.08 -7.25
CA LEU A 58 -10.75 4.30 -8.55
C LEU A 58 -11.71 4.11 -9.74
N SER A 59 -12.71 3.25 -9.61
CA SER A 59 -13.69 3.00 -10.68
C SER A 59 -14.79 4.06 -10.76
N GLY A 60 -14.79 5.05 -9.86
CA GLY A 60 -15.86 6.07 -9.78
C GLY A 60 -17.23 5.49 -9.42
N MET A 61 -17.28 4.26 -8.89
CA MET A 61 -18.53 3.61 -8.48
C MET A 61 -18.86 4.00 -7.04
N ASP A 62 -19.46 5.18 -6.88
CA ASP A 62 -20.15 5.52 -5.63
C ASP A 62 -21.47 4.73 -5.54
N PRO A 63 -21.72 3.96 -4.45
CA PRO A 63 -22.99 3.25 -4.27
C PRO A 63 -24.16 4.17 -3.89
N VAL A 64 -23.96 5.50 -3.92
CA VAL A 64 -24.98 6.52 -3.64
C VAL A 64 -25.02 7.50 -4.81
N SER A 65 -25.65 7.07 -5.90
CA SER A 65 -26.30 7.89 -6.92
C SER A 65 -27.51 7.15 -7.44
#